data_AF-A0AAD2MID3-F1
#
_entry.id   AF-A0AAD2MID3-F1
#
_cell.length_a   1.000
_cell.length_b   1.000
_cell.length_c   1.000
_cell.angle_alpha   90.00
_cell.angle_beta   90.00
_cell.angle_gamma   90.00
#
_symmetry.space_group_name_H-M   'P 1'
#
loop_
_entity.id
_entity.type
_entity.pdbx_description
1 polymer ?
#
loop_
_entity_poly.entity_id
_entity_poly.type
_entity_poly.pdbx_seq_one_letter_code
_entity_poly.pdbx_strand_id
1 'polypeptide(L)'
;MTKGKSTDSLMRHIRYSHEIEISGSVAKQQLLNMGYYHGYKAALYVKNRKNIQPFKDFKEVKAVYDFDLDTKAVFYPMLVKIETSIKNRLID
;
A
#
# COMPACT_ATOMS: atom_id res chain seq x y z
N MET A 1 21.56 17.57 -6.74
CA MET A 1 20.78 16.60 -5.94
C MET A 1 19.33 16.67 -6.40
N THR A 2 18.81 15.65 -7.09
CA THR A 2 17.41 15.58 -7.49
C THR A 2 16.56 15.48 -6.22
N LYS A 3 15.91 16.58 -5.82
CA LYS A 3 14.90 16.56 -4.75
C LYS A 3 13.91 15.44 -5.07
N GLY A 4 13.68 14.53 -4.13
CA GLY A 4 12.67 13.48 -4.29
C GLY A 4 11.35 14.10 -4.78
N LYS A 5 10.66 13.42 -5.71
CA LYS A 5 9.38 13.92 -6.24
C LYS A 5 8.42 14.20 -5.07
N SER A 6 7.80 15.37 -5.03
CA SER A 6 6.88 15.78 -3.95
C SER A 6 5.57 15.01 -3.97
N THR A 7 4.86 14.94 -2.83
CA THR A 7 3.55 14.27 -2.74
C THR A 7 2.55 14.80 -3.74
N ASP A 8 2.53 16.11 -3.99
CA ASP A 8 1.66 16.70 -5.00
C ASP A 8 2.01 16.24 -6.42
N SER A 9 3.30 15.97 -6.68
CA SER A 9 3.74 15.39 -7.95
C SER A 9 3.29 13.94 -8.09
N LEU A 10 3.29 13.17 -7.00
CA LEU A 10 2.72 11.82 -6.97
C LEU A 10 1.20 11.85 -7.17
N MET A 11 0.46 12.72 -6.47
CA MET A 11 -0.99 12.88 -6.67
C MET A 11 -1.33 13.27 -8.10
N ARG A 12 -0.53 14.13 -8.76
CA ARG A 12 -0.65 14.43 -10.19
C ARG A 12 -0.42 13.19 -11.06
N HIS A 13 0.61 12.41 -10.77
CA HIS A 13 0.88 11.17 -11.50
C HIS A 13 -0.27 10.15 -11.37
N ILE A 14 -0.84 10.00 -10.17
CA ILE A 14 -2.00 9.13 -9.93
C ILE A 14 -3.19 9.57 -10.80
N ARG A 15 -3.51 10.87 -10.84
CA ARG A 15 -4.58 11.40 -11.70
C ARG A 15 -4.32 11.20 -13.19
N TYR A 16 -3.15 11.61 -13.67
CA TYR A 16 -2.90 11.69 -15.12
C TYR A 16 -2.40 10.38 -15.75
N SER A 17 -1.73 9.52 -14.99
CA SER A 17 -1.18 8.27 -15.52
C SER A 17 -2.03 7.05 -15.18
N HIS A 18 -2.85 7.13 -14.15
CA HIS A 18 -3.70 6.03 -13.72
C HIS A 18 -5.19 6.37 -13.72
N GLU A 19 -5.57 7.62 -14.04
CA GLU A 19 -6.97 8.07 -14.11
C GLU A 19 -7.75 7.83 -12.80
N ILE A 20 -7.06 7.96 -11.67
CA ILE A 20 -7.65 7.83 -10.33
C ILE A 20 -7.81 9.22 -9.73
N GLU A 21 -9.04 9.56 -9.38
CA GLU A 21 -9.35 10.81 -8.71
C GLU A 21 -8.74 10.84 -7.31
N ILE A 22 -7.88 11.82 -7.08
CA ILE A 22 -7.26 12.07 -5.78
C ILE A 22 -7.07 13.58 -5.56
N SER A 23 -7.67 14.10 -4.49
CA SER A 23 -7.67 15.53 -4.19
C SER A 23 -7.79 15.80 -2.69
N GLY A 24 -7.45 17.03 -2.30
CA GLY A 24 -7.56 17.48 -0.91
C GLY A 24 -6.43 17.02 0.02
N SER A 25 -6.37 17.65 1.18
CA SER A 25 -5.36 17.39 2.22
C SER A 25 -5.53 16.01 2.87
N VAL A 26 -6.77 15.54 3.02
CA VAL A 26 -7.07 14.23 3.63
C VAL A 26 -6.48 13.10 2.79
N ALA A 27 -6.75 13.07 1.48
CA ALA A 27 -6.20 12.05 0.60
C ALA A 27 -4.66 12.12 0.51
N LYS A 28 -4.11 13.34 0.54
CA LYS A 28 -2.65 13.57 0.60
C LYS A 28 -2.03 12.95 1.85
N GLN A 29 -2.66 13.15 3.01
CA GLN A 29 -2.20 12.59 4.28
C GLN A 29 -2.34 11.07 4.30
N GLN A 30 -3.45 10.53 3.81
CA GLN A 30 -3.64 9.08 3.67
C GLN A 30 -2.57 8.46 2.77
N LEU A 31 -2.29 9.07 1.60
CA LEU A 31 -1.24 8.63 0.70
C LEU A 31 0.15 8.61 1.37
N LEU A 32 0.44 9.60 2.22
CA LEU A 32 1.67 9.61 3.02
C LEU A 32 1.69 8.48 4.05
N ASN A 33 0.60 8.31 4.81
CA ASN A 33 0.47 7.28 5.84
C ASN A 33 0.58 5.86 5.27
N MET A 34 0.18 5.67 4.01
CA MET A 34 0.33 4.40 3.30
C MET A 34 1.80 4.04 2.99
N GLY A 35 2.76 4.93 3.26
CA GLY A 35 4.15 4.77 2.83
C GLY A 35 4.39 5.32 1.42
N TYR A 36 3.64 6.36 1.03
CA TYR A 36 3.86 7.11 -0.21
C TYR A 36 3.62 6.26 -1.47
N TYR A 37 4.52 6.36 -2.46
CA TYR A 37 4.43 5.64 -3.73
C TYR A 37 4.34 4.12 -3.57
N HIS A 38 5.01 3.54 -2.56
CA HIS A 38 5.09 2.08 -2.43
C HIS A 38 3.77 1.46 -1.95
N GLY A 39 3.11 2.05 -0.95
CA GLY A 39 1.81 1.57 -0.48
C GLY A 39 0.73 1.70 -1.54
N TYR A 40 0.65 2.85 -2.20
CA TYR A 40 -0.22 3.06 -3.35
C TYR A 40 0.01 2.02 -4.44
N LYS A 41 1.27 1.82 -4.84
CA LYS A 41 1.62 0.91 -5.93
C LYS A 41 1.28 -0.53 -5.58
N ALA A 42 1.48 -0.96 -4.33
CA ALA A 42 1.15 -2.31 -3.89
C ALA A 42 -0.35 -2.61 -3.99
N ALA A 43 -1.20 -1.64 -3.63
CA ALA A 43 -2.65 -1.79 -3.70
C ALA A 43 -3.22 -1.79 -5.14
N LEU A 44 -2.44 -1.32 -6.13
CA LEU A 44 -2.91 -1.15 -7.51
C LEU A 44 -2.96 -2.46 -8.33
N TYR A 45 -2.21 -3.50 -7.93
CA TYR A 45 -2.02 -4.71 -8.73
C TYR A 45 -2.37 -5.98 -7.97
N VAL A 46 -2.96 -6.96 -8.67
CA VAL A 46 -3.21 -8.30 -8.12
C VAL A 46 -2.24 -9.30 -8.72
N LYS A 47 -1.32 -9.82 -7.88
CA LYS A 47 -0.26 -10.80 -8.20
C LYS A 47 0.79 -10.34 -9.21
N ASN A 48 0.39 -9.66 -10.30
CA ASN A 48 1.25 -9.23 -11.40
C ASN A 48 0.96 -7.77 -11.78
N ARG A 49 2.00 -7.02 -12.20
CA ARG A 49 1.89 -5.64 -12.68
C ARG A 49 0.99 -5.46 -13.91
N LYS A 50 0.75 -6.51 -14.69
CA LYS A 50 -0.19 -6.47 -15.82
C LYS A 50 -1.66 -6.44 -15.37
N ASN A 51 -1.95 -6.85 -14.13
CA ASN A 51 -3.29 -6.92 -13.57
C ASN A 51 -3.61 -5.67 -12.75
N ILE A 52 -3.55 -4.51 -13.41
CA ILE A 52 -3.97 -3.24 -12.81
C ILE A 52 -5.47 -3.30 -12.53
N GLN A 53 -5.86 -2.94 -11.32
CA GLN A 53 -7.26 -2.82 -10.97
C GLN A 53 -7.83 -1.49 -11.49
N PRO A 54 -9.04 -1.49 -12.07
CA PRO A 54 -9.62 -0.33 -12.74
C PRO A 54 -10.24 0.67 -11.75
N PHE A 55 -9.50 1.06 -10.71
CA PHE A 55 -9.95 2.05 -9.75
C PHE A 55 -10.16 3.41 -10.42
N LYS A 56 -11.16 4.15 -9.95
CA LYS A 56 -11.48 5.51 -10.41
C LYS A 56 -11.42 6.53 -9.29
N ASP A 57 -11.57 6.11 -8.03
CA ASP A 57 -11.42 6.98 -6.86
C ASP A 57 -10.33 6.43 -5.90
N PHE A 58 -9.52 7.33 -5.35
CA PHE A 58 -8.47 6.95 -4.40
C PHE A 58 -8.99 6.21 -3.16
N LYS A 59 -10.25 6.41 -2.76
CA LYS A 59 -10.90 5.66 -1.68
C LYS A 59 -10.93 4.17 -1.95
N GLU A 60 -11.07 3.74 -3.20
CA GLU A 60 -11.06 2.32 -3.55
C GLU A 60 -9.67 1.71 -3.32
N VAL A 61 -8.62 2.44 -3.73
CA VAL A 61 -7.22 2.06 -3.45
C VAL A 61 -6.98 1.98 -1.95
N LYS A 62 -7.47 2.97 -1.19
CA LYS A 62 -7.34 3.03 0.27
C LYS A 62 -8.07 1.86 0.95
N ALA A 63 -9.27 1.50 0.47
CA ALA A 63 -10.02 0.38 1.01
C ALA A 63 -9.28 -0.96 0.85
N VAL A 64 -8.65 -1.20 -0.31
CA VAL A 64 -7.83 -2.40 -0.52
C VAL A 64 -6.58 -2.40 0.38
N TYR A 65 -5.94 -1.25 0.51
CA TYR A 65 -4.80 -1.09 1.42
C TYR A 65 -5.18 -1.37 2.88
N ASP A 66 -6.31 -0.84 3.34
CA ASP A 66 -6.80 -1.05 4.71
C ASP A 66 -7.17 -2.50 4.95
N PHE A 67 -7.87 -3.13 4.01
CA PHE A 67 -8.16 -4.55 4.08
C PHE A 67 -6.90 -5.42 4.22
N ASP A 68 -5.84 -5.11 3.47
CA ASP A 68 -4.56 -5.82 3.57
C ASP A 68 -3.87 -5.58 4.92
N LEU A 69 -3.90 -4.35 5.45
CA LEU A 69 -3.38 -4.07 6.79
C LEU A 69 -4.15 -4.78 7.90
N ASP A 70 -5.48 -4.78 7.84
CA ASP A 70 -6.33 -5.42 8.84
C ASP A 70 -6.14 -6.94 8.80
N THR A 71 -6.05 -7.51 7.59
CA THR A 71 -5.73 -8.94 7.39
C THR A 71 -4.37 -9.27 8.01
N LYS A 72 -3.35 -8.45 7.72
CA LYS A 72 -2.02 -8.58 8.30
C LYS A 72 -2.05 -8.51 9.83
N ALA A 73 -2.81 -7.59 10.41
CA ALA A 73 -2.92 -7.44 11.86
C ALA A 73 -3.46 -8.71 12.54
N VAL A 74 -4.37 -9.43 11.90
CA VAL A 74 -4.88 -10.72 12.39
C VAL A 74 -3.80 -11.82 12.33
N PHE A 75 -3.05 -11.90 11.23
CA PHE A 75 -2.12 -13.02 11.01
C PHE A 75 -0.71 -12.81 11.59
N TYR A 76 -0.21 -11.58 11.68
CA TYR A 76 1.17 -11.30 12.13
C TYR A 76 1.51 -11.93 13.48
N PRO A 77 0.67 -11.81 14.54
CA PRO A 77 0.96 -12.45 15.82
C PRO A 77 1.06 -13.98 15.72
N MET A 78 0.22 -14.60 14.89
CA MET A 78 0.25 -16.04 14.65
C MET A 78 1.53 -16.47 13.91
N LEU A 79 1.93 -15.71 12.89
CA LEU A 79 3.16 -15.96 12.15
C LEU A 79 4.40 -15.84 13.04
N VAL A 80 4.48 -14.80 13.88
CA VAL A 80 5.59 -14.63 14.83
C VAL A 80 5.65 -15.81 15.80
N LYS A 81 4.51 -16.27 16.32
CA LYS A 81 4.47 -17.44 17.21
C LYS A 81 4.98 -18.70 16.52
N ILE A 82 4.60 -18.94 15.27
CA ILE A 82 5.08 -20.08 14.47
C ILE A 82 6.59 -19.95 14.22
N GLU A 83 7.05 -18.77 13.79
CA GLU A 83 8.46 -18.48 13.53
C GLU A 83 9.33 -18.73 14.77
N THR A 84 8.93 -18.22 15.94
CA THR A 84 9.63 -18.46 17.22
C THR A 84 9.65 -19.94 17.57
N SER A 85 8.54 -20.65 17.38
CA SER A 85 8.44 -22.08 17.69
C SER A 85 9.36 -22.93 16.80
N ILE A 86 9.47 -22.60 15.52
CA ILE A 86 10.37 -23.26 14.57
C ILE A 86 11.82 -22.98 14.95
N LYS A 87 12.18 -21.71 15.18
CA LYS A 87 13.56 -21.34 15.56
C LYS A 87 14.04 -22.07 16.80
N ASN A 88 13.20 -22.14 17.85
CA ASN A 88 13.57 -22.83 19.09
C ASN A 88 13.80 -24.34 18.89
N ARG A 89 13.15 -24.97 17.91
CA ARG A 89 13.31 -26.42 17.62
C ARG A 89 14.48 -26.74 16.68
N LEU A 90 14.97 -25.75 15.93
CA LEU A 90 16.08 -25.91 14.98
C LEU A 90 17.44 -25.51 15.59
N ILE A 91 17.42 -24.88 16.77
CA ILE A 91 18.63 -24.44 17.48
C ILE A 91 19.13 -25.51 18.49
N ASP A 92 18.33 -26.56 18.74
CA ASP A 92 18.81 -27.85 19.27
C ASP A 92 19.37 -28.72 18.12
#